data_AF-A0A7I9ZHU3-F1
#
_entry.id   AF-A0A7I9ZHU3-F1
#
_cell.length_a   1.000
_cell.length_b   1.000
_cell.length_c   1.000
_cell.angle_alpha   90.00
_cell.angle_beta   90.00
_cell.angle_gamma   90.00
#
_symmetry.space_group_name_H-M   'P 1'
#
loop_
_entity.id
_entity.type
_entity.pdbx_description
1 polymer ?
#
loop_
_entity_poly.entity_id
_entity_poly.type
_entity_poly.pdbx_seq_one_letter_code
_entity_poly.pdbx_strand_id
1 'polypeptide(L)'
;MPSTPLPVVLATLALRRKLMKLADMMVPPQIAMLDVGEGVGGVQIAATIAELGIADVLADGPMTAPQIAARIDCDEDATHRLLRGAVGCGLCAMDRRTGAVKLTRTGAVLRSDHPASLRAWMRYKGMRSTVDAWVGLAESVRSGRSAFEAVHGTSVWEWHTAHPDE
;
A
#
# COMPACT_ATOMS: atom_id res chain seq x y z
N MET A 1 -10.21 -15.30 -16.33
CA MET A 1 -11.11 -14.13 -16.32
C MET A 1 -11.02 -13.43 -17.66
N PRO A 2 -12.13 -13.08 -18.33
CA PRO A 2 -12.04 -12.26 -19.54
C PRO A 2 -11.42 -10.92 -19.15
N SER A 3 -10.22 -10.65 -19.67
CA SER A 3 -9.50 -9.40 -19.47
C SER A 3 -10.32 -8.26 -20.06
N THR A 4 -10.56 -7.21 -19.29
CA THR A 4 -11.17 -5.98 -19.79
C THR A 4 -10.46 -5.54 -21.07
N PRO A 5 -11.17 -5.25 -22.18
CA PRO A 5 -10.53 -4.87 -23.44
C PRO A 5 -9.59 -3.68 -23.24
N LEU A 6 -8.40 -3.74 -23.84
CA LEU A 6 -7.36 -2.70 -23.69
C LEU A 6 -7.88 -1.27 -23.95
N PRO A 7 -8.72 -0.99 -24.99
CA PRO A 7 -9.26 0.34 -25.20
C PRO A 7 -10.10 0.86 -24.02
N VAL A 8 -10.85 -0.03 -23.37
CA VAL A 8 -11.67 0.29 -22.19
C VAL A 8 -10.76 0.62 -21.01
N VAL A 9 -9.72 -0.19 -20.76
CA VAL A 9 -8.73 0.07 -19.70
C VAL A 9 -8.07 1.44 -19.88
N LEU A 10 -7.61 1.74 -21.10
CA LEU A 10 -6.97 3.02 -21.41
C LEU A 10 -7.94 4.20 -21.22
N ALA A 11 -9.19 4.08 -21.66
CA ALA A 11 -10.21 5.10 -21.48
C ALA A 11 -10.53 5.35 -19.99
N THR A 12 -10.68 4.28 -19.19
CA THR A 12 -10.89 4.39 -17.75
C THR A 12 -9.70 5.04 -17.03
N LEU A 13 -8.47 4.67 -17.39
CA LEU A 13 -7.26 5.29 -16.84
C LEU A 13 -7.17 6.77 -17.20
N ALA A 14 -7.51 7.14 -18.44
CA ALA A 14 -7.53 8.52 -18.89
C ALA A 14 -8.58 9.35 -18.13
N LEU A 15 -9.79 8.82 -17.95
CA LEU A 15 -10.85 9.46 -17.16
C LEU A 15 -10.42 9.64 -15.70
N ARG A 16 -9.87 8.60 -15.07
CA ARG A 16 -9.35 8.66 -13.69
C ARG A 16 -8.30 9.76 -13.54
N ARG A 17 -7.34 9.85 -14.47
CA ARG A 17 -6.32 10.92 -14.47
C ARG A 17 -6.94 12.31 -14.60
N LYS A 18 -7.97 12.49 -15.44
CA LYS A 18 -8.67 13.78 -15.56
C LYS A 18 -9.39 14.16 -14.27
N LEU A 19 -10.09 13.22 -13.64
CA LEU A 19 -10.78 13.46 -12.36
C LEU A 19 -9.80 13.81 -11.24
N MET A 20 -8.66 13.12 -11.16
CA MET A 20 -7.61 13.45 -10.18
C MET A 20 -7.03 14.84 -10.41
N LYS A 21 -6.68 15.20 -11.64
CA LYS A 21 -6.22 16.56 -11.97
C LYS A 21 -7.25 17.63 -11.61
N LEU A 22 -8.54 17.35 -11.83
CA LEU A 22 -9.61 18.26 -11.44
C LEU A 22 -9.67 18.41 -9.92
N ALA A 23 -9.58 17.31 -9.17
CA ALA A 23 -9.54 17.34 -7.70
C ALA A 23 -8.34 18.14 -7.18
N ASP A 24 -7.16 17.94 -7.75
CA ASP A 24 -5.94 18.67 -7.37
C ASP A 24 -6.07 20.17 -7.65
N MET A 25 -6.75 20.56 -8.74
CA MET A 25 -7.03 21.97 -9.06
C MET A 25 -8.04 22.64 -8.11
N MET A 26 -8.81 21.87 -7.33
CA MET A 26 -9.78 22.41 -6.36
C MET A 26 -9.15 22.82 -5.03
N VAL A 27 -7.89 22.46 -4.79
CA VAL A 27 -7.15 22.84 -3.58
C VAL A 27 -5.94 23.70 -3.97
N PRO A 28 -5.43 24.55 -3.05
CA PRO A 28 -4.15 25.20 -3.27
C PRO A 28 -3.03 24.17 -3.52
N PRO A 29 -2.06 24.46 -4.40
CA PRO A 29 -1.06 23.48 -4.83
C PRO A 29 -0.21 22.91 -3.68
N GLN A 30 0.02 23.68 -2.62
CA GLN A 30 0.71 23.21 -1.43
C GLN A 30 -0.05 22.09 -0.70
N ILE A 31 -1.38 22.08 -0.74
CA ILE A 31 -2.20 21.02 -0.14
C ILE A 31 -2.12 19.74 -1.00
N ALA A 32 -2.26 19.88 -2.32
CA ALA A 32 -2.06 18.76 -3.24
C ALA A 32 -0.66 18.14 -3.11
N MET A 33 0.38 18.97 -2.87
CA MET A 33 1.74 18.48 -2.64
C MET A 33 1.89 17.72 -1.30
N LEU A 34 1.15 18.10 -0.26
CA LEU A 34 1.14 17.35 0.99
C LEU A 34 0.58 15.93 0.79
N ASP A 35 -0.47 15.78 -0.02
CA ASP A 35 -1.03 14.46 -0.35
C ASP A 35 -0.01 13.54 -1.03
N VAL A 36 0.87 14.11 -1.87
CA VAL A 36 2.00 13.37 -2.48
C VAL A 36 2.98 12.90 -1.42
N GLY A 37 3.31 13.76 -0.44
CA GLY A 37 4.21 13.43 0.67
C GLY A 37 3.67 12.30 1.57
N GLU A 38 2.38 12.34 1.87
CA GLU A 38 1.68 11.29 2.65
C GLU A 38 1.65 9.93 1.94
N GLY A 39 1.96 9.89 0.64
CA GLY A 39 2.10 8.65 -0.14
C GLY A 39 3.08 7.64 0.48
N VAL A 40 4.13 8.11 1.16
CA VAL A 40 5.08 7.24 1.88
C VAL A 40 4.37 6.47 3.00
N GLY A 41 3.58 7.17 3.82
CA GLY A 41 2.80 6.56 4.89
C GLY A 41 1.74 5.61 4.35
N GLY A 42 1.05 5.99 3.27
CA GLY A 42 0.04 5.13 2.63
C GLY A 42 0.60 3.81 2.12
N VAL A 43 1.80 3.83 1.51
CA VAL A 43 2.49 2.59 1.07
C VAL A 43 2.83 1.72 2.27
N GLN A 44 3.39 2.29 3.34
CA GLN A 44 3.75 1.52 4.54
C GLN A 44 2.52 0.92 5.23
N ILE A 45 1.42 1.67 5.37
CA ILE A 45 0.16 1.16 5.91
C ILE A 45 -0.35 -0.04 5.10
N ALA A 46 -0.38 0.07 3.78
CA ALA A 46 -0.82 -1.01 2.90
C ALA A 46 0.12 -2.23 2.98
N ALA A 47 1.44 -2.00 3.06
CA ALA A 47 2.43 -3.05 3.24
C ALA A 47 2.27 -3.77 4.59
N THR A 48 2.07 -3.04 5.69
CA THR A 48 1.86 -3.64 7.02
C THR A 48 0.57 -4.45 7.07
N ILE A 49 -0.53 -3.98 6.46
CA ILE A 49 -1.77 -4.77 6.34
C ILE A 49 -1.54 -6.08 5.58
N ALA A 50 -0.75 -6.01 4.50
CA ALA A 50 -0.40 -7.17 3.69
C ALA A 50 0.57 -8.11 4.41
N GLU A 51 1.51 -7.61 5.20
CA GLU A 51 2.47 -8.39 5.98
C GLU A 51 1.75 -9.17 7.09
N LEU A 52 1.02 -8.44 7.94
CA LEU A 52 0.35 -8.99 9.13
C LEU A 52 -0.90 -9.83 8.82
N GLY A 53 -1.33 -9.91 7.55
CA GLY A 53 -2.52 -10.67 7.16
C GLY A 53 -3.85 -10.09 7.64
N ILE A 54 -3.88 -8.79 7.96
CA ILE A 54 -5.10 -8.09 8.40
C ILE A 54 -6.21 -8.20 7.35
N ALA A 55 -5.86 -8.12 6.05
CA ALA A 55 -6.84 -8.22 4.97
C ALA A 55 -7.51 -9.60 4.92
N ASP A 56 -6.79 -10.67 5.27
CA ASP A 56 -7.34 -12.02 5.30
C ASP A 56 -8.27 -12.19 6.50
N VAL A 57 -7.89 -11.66 7.67
CA VAL A 57 -8.76 -11.66 8.86
C VAL A 57 -10.08 -10.93 8.58
N LEU A 58 -10.03 -9.79 7.88
CA LEU A 58 -11.20 -9.01 7.50
C LEU A 58 -12.01 -9.62 6.34
N ALA A 59 -11.53 -10.70 5.71
CA ALA A 59 -12.29 -11.41 4.68
C ALA A 59 -13.52 -12.13 5.29
N ASP A 60 -13.43 -12.54 6.56
CA ASP A 60 -14.52 -13.18 7.32
C ASP A 60 -15.66 -12.22 7.67
N GLY A 61 -15.43 -10.90 7.53
CA GLY A 61 -16.41 -9.86 7.81
C GLY A 61 -15.86 -8.74 8.70
N PRO A 62 -16.70 -7.75 9.05
CA PRO A 62 -16.28 -6.61 9.84
C PRO A 62 -15.87 -7.00 11.27
N MET A 63 -14.74 -6.50 11.76
CA MET A 63 -14.20 -6.80 13.09
C MET A 63 -13.63 -5.55 13.79
N THR A 64 -13.66 -5.52 15.11
CA THR A 64 -13.02 -4.44 15.90
C THR A 64 -11.51 -4.63 15.96
N ALA A 65 -10.77 -3.56 16.29
CA ALA A 65 -9.32 -3.64 16.40
C ALA A 65 -8.83 -4.69 17.42
N PRO A 66 -9.43 -4.84 18.63
CA PRO A 66 -9.07 -5.91 19.55
C PRO A 66 -9.26 -7.32 18.97
N GLN A 67 -10.36 -7.54 18.23
CA GLN A 67 -10.63 -8.84 17.59
C GLN A 67 -9.59 -9.16 16.51
N ILE A 68 -9.20 -8.16 15.72
CA ILE A 68 -8.18 -8.32 14.68
C ILE A 68 -6.83 -8.59 15.33
N ALA A 69 -6.43 -7.75 16.29
CA ALA A 69 -5.18 -7.83 17.02
C ALA A 69 -4.98 -9.22 17.67
N ALA A 70 -6.02 -9.75 18.32
CA ALA A 70 -6.01 -11.10 18.90
C ALA A 70 -5.80 -12.22 17.87
N ARG A 71 -6.28 -12.05 16.63
CA ARG A 71 -6.13 -13.05 15.55
C ARG A 71 -4.76 -13.04 14.89
N ILE A 72 -4.06 -11.91 14.93
CA ILE A 72 -2.75 -11.72 14.31
C ILE A 72 -1.61 -11.59 15.34
N ASP A 73 -1.92 -11.84 16.62
CA ASP A 73 -1.00 -11.71 17.76
C ASP A 73 -0.25 -10.36 17.79
N CYS A 74 -1.02 -9.27 17.73
CA CYS A 74 -0.49 -7.91 17.76
C CYS A 74 -1.09 -7.08 18.90
N ASP A 75 -0.45 -5.95 19.19
CA ASP A 75 -0.97 -4.96 20.15
C ASP A 75 -2.27 -4.31 19.65
N GLU A 76 -3.26 -4.21 20.54
CA GLU A 76 -4.60 -3.71 20.19
C GLU A 76 -4.59 -2.22 19.80
N ASP A 77 -3.85 -1.39 20.53
CA ASP A 77 -3.81 0.06 20.33
C ASP A 77 -3.05 0.42 19.05
N ALA A 78 -1.92 -0.23 18.80
CA ALA A 78 -1.14 -0.09 17.57
C ALA A 78 -1.97 -0.56 16.35
N THR A 79 -2.67 -1.69 16.48
CA THR A 79 -3.57 -2.20 15.44
C THR A 79 -4.69 -1.20 15.15
N HIS A 80 -5.31 -0.63 16.18
CA HIS A 80 -6.34 0.38 16.03
C HIS A 80 -5.82 1.64 15.30
N ARG A 81 -4.62 2.12 15.64
CA ARG A 81 -3.97 3.27 14.97
C ARG A 81 -3.66 2.97 13.51
N LEU A 82 -3.17 1.77 13.19
CA LEU A 82 -2.95 1.33 11.81
C LEU A 82 -4.26 1.32 11.01
N LEU A 83 -5.34 0.75 11.57
CA LEU A 83 -6.64 0.68 10.92
C LEU A 83 -7.25 2.07 10.69
N ARG A 84 -7.05 3.01 11.62
CA ARG A 84 -7.39 4.43 11.45
C ARG A 84 -6.65 5.06 10.27
N GLY A 85 -5.35 4.80 10.14
CA GLY A 85 -4.56 5.22 8.98
C GLY A 85 -5.08 4.59 7.68
N ALA A 86 -5.41 3.29 7.72
CA ALA A 86 -5.97 2.57 6.58
C ALA A 86 -7.33 3.14 6.11
N VAL A 87 -8.15 3.65 7.04
CA VAL A 87 -9.38 4.39 6.71
C VAL A 87 -9.05 5.70 6.01
N GLY A 88 -8.04 6.44 6.49
CA GLY A 88 -7.54 7.66 5.82
C GLY A 88 -7.05 7.41 4.40
N CYS A 89 -6.39 6.26 4.17
CA CYS A 89 -5.95 5.83 2.84
C CYS A 89 -7.06 5.21 1.97
N GLY A 90 -8.28 5.09 2.48
CA GLY A 90 -9.40 4.47 1.76
C GLY A 90 -9.27 2.96 1.54
N LEU A 91 -8.41 2.27 2.30
CA LEU A 91 -8.24 0.81 2.27
C LEU A 91 -9.29 0.12 3.14
N CYS A 92 -9.69 0.78 4.23
CA CYS A 92 -10.69 0.30 5.17
C CYS A 92 -11.82 1.32 5.35
N ALA A 93 -12.94 0.85 5.87
CA ALA A 93 -14.00 1.69 6.42
C ALA A 93 -14.28 1.25 7.86
N MET A 94 -14.46 2.21 8.77
CA MET A 94 -14.70 1.96 10.19
C MET A 94 -16.07 2.52 10.60
N ASP A 95 -16.88 1.67 11.23
CA ASP A 95 -18.15 2.07 11.83
C ASP A 95 -17.88 2.93 13.07
N ARG A 96 -18.45 4.14 13.11
CA ARG A 96 -18.20 5.10 14.20
C ARG A 96 -18.85 4.71 15.53
N ARG A 97 -19.88 3.87 15.51
CA ARG A 97 -20.62 3.46 16.71
C ARG A 97 -20.02 2.20 17.31
N THR A 98 -19.66 1.23 16.47
CA THR A 98 -19.16 -0.08 16.93
C THR A 98 -17.64 -0.20 16.90
N GLY A 99 -16.94 0.66 16.16
CA GLY A 99 -15.50 0.53 15.90
C GLY A 99 -15.16 -0.63 14.97
N ALA A 100 -16.16 -1.30 14.39
CA ALA A 100 -15.93 -2.41 13.47
C ALA A 100 -15.35 -1.91 12.15
N VAL A 101 -14.29 -2.55 11.68
CA VAL A 101 -13.57 -2.22 10.46
C VAL A 101 -13.88 -3.26 9.40
N LYS A 102 -14.04 -2.82 8.15
CA LYS A 102 -14.17 -3.66 6.96
C LYS A 102 -13.28 -3.17 5.83
N LEU A 103 -12.89 -4.06 4.92
CA LEU A 103 -12.15 -3.68 3.71
C LEU A 103 -13.04 -2.88 2.75
N THR A 104 -12.44 -1.90 2.07
CA THR A 104 -13.03 -1.29 0.87
C THR A 104 -12.74 -2.17 -0.35
N ARG A 105 -13.30 -1.80 -1.52
CA ARG A 105 -12.93 -2.44 -2.79
C ARG A 105 -11.42 -2.39 -3.06
N THR A 106 -10.76 -1.30 -2.67
CA THR A 106 -9.31 -1.15 -2.83
C THR A 106 -8.55 -2.01 -1.83
N GLY A 107 -8.94 -2.02 -0.55
CA GLY A 107 -8.29 -2.86 0.46
C GLY A 107 -8.46 -4.36 0.22
N ALA A 108 -9.58 -4.78 -0.40
CA ALA A 108 -9.86 -6.18 -0.71
C ALA A 108 -8.81 -6.85 -1.61
N VAL A 109 -8.09 -6.08 -2.42
CA VAL A 109 -7.01 -6.63 -3.28
C VAL A 109 -5.77 -7.03 -2.48
N LEU A 110 -5.69 -6.71 -1.18
CA LEU A 110 -4.61 -7.15 -0.30
C LEU A 110 -4.85 -8.55 0.28
N ARG A 111 -6.03 -9.13 0.06
CA ARG A 111 -6.32 -10.51 0.46
C ARG A 111 -5.46 -11.49 -0.34
N SER A 112 -4.97 -12.53 0.31
CA SER A 112 -4.18 -13.59 -0.32
C SER A 112 -4.98 -14.41 -1.33
N ASP A 113 -6.29 -14.58 -1.10
CA ASP A 113 -7.20 -15.35 -1.95
C ASP A 113 -7.85 -14.52 -3.08
N HIS A 114 -7.53 -13.23 -3.19
CA HIS A 114 -8.09 -12.38 -4.24
C HIS A 114 -7.51 -12.76 -5.62
N PRO A 115 -8.32 -12.95 -6.68
CA PRO A 115 -7.83 -13.36 -8.00
C PRO A 115 -6.83 -12.38 -8.65
N ALA A 116 -6.88 -11.12 -8.23
CA ALA A 116 -5.93 -10.07 -8.61
C ALA A 116 -5.20 -9.54 -7.36
N SER A 117 -4.75 -10.44 -6.49
CA SER A 117 -4.09 -10.06 -5.24
C SER A 117 -2.84 -9.21 -5.52
N LEU A 118 -2.73 -8.11 -4.79
CA LEU A 118 -1.54 -7.26 -4.73
C LEU A 118 -0.82 -7.39 -3.38
N ARG A 119 -1.13 -8.45 -2.60
CA ARG A 119 -0.50 -8.68 -1.29
C ARG A 119 1.03 -8.74 -1.41
N ALA A 120 1.54 -9.63 -2.26
CA ALA A 120 2.98 -9.80 -2.47
C ALA A 120 3.65 -8.51 -2.96
N TRP A 121 3.00 -7.81 -3.91
CA TRP A 121 3.48 -6.52 -4.40
C TRP A 121 3.60 -5.48 -3.30
N MET A 122 2.58 -5.36 -2.44
CA MET A 122 2.61 -4.38 -1.35
C MET A 122 3.62 -4.75 -0.26
N ARG A 123 3.81 -6.04 0.05
CA ARG A 123 4.91 -6.50 0.91
C ARG A 123 6.27 -6.05 0.34
N TYR A 124 6.53 -6.36 -0.93
CA TYR A 124 7.75 -5.90 -1.63
C TYR A 124 7.95 -4.39 -1.55
N LYS A 125 6.89 -3.59 -1.78
CA LYS A 125 6.96 -2.14 -1.69
C LYS A 125 7.28 -1.60 -0.28
N GLY A 126 6.96 -2.35 0.77
CA GLY A 126 7.28 -1.99 2.15
C GLY A 126 8.56 -2.61 2.69
N MET A 127 9.18 -3.56 1.98
CA MET A 127 10.44 -4.18 2.39
C MET A 127 11.52 -3.13 2.61
N ARG A 128 12.31 -3.33 3.66
CA ARG A 128 13.40 -2.43 4.02
C ARG A 128 14.39 -2.25 2.86
N SER A 129 14.79 -3.35 2.21
CA SER A 129 15.66 -3.35 1.04
C SER A 129 15.16 -2.41 -0.07
N THR A 130 13.86 -2.49 -0.39
CA THR A 130 13.21 -1.62 -1.37
C THR A 130 13.12 -0.18 -0.90
N VAL A 131 12.72 0.07 0.34
CA VAL A 131 12.54 1.43 0.89
C VAL A 131 13.88 2.17 0.99
N ASP A 132 14.93 1.50 1.46
CA ASP A 132 16.27 2.08 1.57
C ASP A 132 16.81 2.49 0.19
N ALA A 133 16.54 1.71 -0.85
CA ALA A 133 16.88 2.08 -2.23
C ALA A 133 16.16 3.35 -2.71
N TRP A 134 14.90 3.58 -2.30
CA TRP A 134 14.17 4.82 -2.63
C TRP A 134 14.78 6.06 -1.97
N VAL A 135 15.41 5.93 -0.80
CA VAL A 135 16.14 7.02 -0.15
C VAL A 135 17.34 7.47 -0.99
N GLY A 136 17.99 6.54 -1.70
CA GLY A 136 19.12 6.80 -2.59
C GLY A 136 18.78 7.45 -3.94
N LEU A 137 17.50 7.73 -4.24
CA LEU A 137 17.05 8.18 -5.56
C LEU A 137 17.75 9.46 -6.05
N ALA A 138 17.94 10.44 -5.17
CA ALA A 138 18.56 11.70 -5.56
C ALA A 138 20.01 11.51 -6.06
N GLU A 139 20.77 10.62 -5.41
CA GLU A 139 22.14 10.30 -5.83
C GLU A 139 22.18 9.44 -7.09
N SER A 140 21.21 8.54 -7.25
CA SER A 140 21.04 7.78 -8.48
C SER A 140 20.79 8.70 -9.68
N VAL A 141 19.94 9.73 -9.52
CA VAL A 141 19.71 10.73 -10.58
C VAL A 141 20.98 11.53 -10.90
N ARG A 142 21.78 11.91 -9.89
CA ARG A 142 23.03 12.66 -10.10
C ARG A 142 24.11 11.84 -10.80
N SER A 143 24.25 10.57 -10.41
CA SER A 143 25.36 9.72 -10.85
C SER A 143 25.01 8.79 -12.01
N GLY A 144 23.73 8.61 -12.31
CA GLY A 144 23.22 7.62 -13.28
C GLY A 144 23.34 6.17 -12.83
N ARG A 145 23.82 5.91 -11.60
CA ARG A 145 24.03 4.56 -11.06
C ARG A 145 22.79 4.08 -10.30
N SER A 146 22.64 2.76 -10.16
CA SER A 146 21.54 2.16 -9.39
C SER A 146 21.61 2.56 -7.91
N ALA A 147 20.50 3.11 -7.38
CA ALA A 147 20.39 3.39 -5.94
C ALA A 147 20.48 2.11 -5.11
N PHE A 148 19.90 1.01 -5.60
CA PHE A 148 19.89 -0.27 -4.90
C PHE A 148 21.31 -0.79 -4.73
N GLU A 149 22.13 -0.78 -5.79
CA GLU A 149 23.53 -1.19 -5.72
C GLU A 149 24.37 -0.28 -4.83
N ALA A 150 24.12 1.04 -4.88
CA ALA A 150 24.83 1.99 -4.03
C ALA A 150 24.54 1.79 -2.54
N VAL A 151 23.32 1.40 -2.18
CA VAL A 151 22.89 1.20 -0.79
C VAL A 151 23.26 -0.19 -0.27
N HIS A 152 23.06 -1.23 -1.08
CA HIS A 152 23.21 -2.63 -0.64
C HIS A 152 24.51 -3.29 -1.11
N GLY A 153 25.29 -2.64 -1.97
CA GLY A 153 26.57 -3.14 -2.49
C GLY A 153 26.45 -4.25 -3.55
N THR A 154 25.24 -4.63 -3.92
CA THR A 154 24.92 -5.73 -4.86
C THR A 154 23.71 -5.36 -5.71
N SER A 155 23.56 -6.00 -6.87
CA SER A 155 22.39 -5.76 -7.72
C SER A 155 21.10 -6.26 -7.05
N VAL A 156 19.96 -5.69 -7.46
CA VAL A 156 18.65 -6.14 -6.95
C VAL A 156 18.40 -7.63 -7.21
N TRP A 157 18.93 -8.15 -8.32
CA TRP A 157 18.77 -9.57 -8.69
C TRP A 157 19.60 -10.49 -7.80
N GLU A 158 20.86 -10.14 -7.53
CA GLU A 158 21.72 -10.88 -6.62
C GLU A 158 21.18 -10.85 -5.19
N TRP A 159 20.63 -9.71 -4.75
CA TRP A 159 19.96 -9.59 -3.45
C TRP A 159 18.81 -10.58 -3.28
N HIS A 160 17.86 -10.62 -4.22
CA HIS A 160 16.73 -11.56 -4.17
C HIS A 160 17.14 -13.02 -4.38
N THR A 161 18.27 -13.26 -5.06
CA THR A 161 18.85 -14.61 -5.14
C THR A 161 19.38 -15.06 -3.77
N ALA A 162 19.96 -14.14 -3.00
CA ALA A 162 20.47 -14.41 -1.65
C ALA A 162 19.38 -14.38 -0.55
N HIS A 163 18.26 -13.69 -0.79
CA HIS A 163 17.13 -13.53 0.14
C HIS A 163 15.83 -13.99 -0.52
N PRO A 164 15.62 -15.31 -0.71
CA PRO A 164 14.47 -15.84 -1.47
C PRO A 164 13.10 -15.61 -0.82
N ASP A 165 13.07 -15.26 0.47
CA ASP A 165 11.85 -14.92 1.21
C ASP A 165 11.49 -13.42 1.11
N GLU A 166 12.37 -12.60 0.52
CA GLU A 166 12.09 -11.23 0.06
C GLU A 166 11.75 -11.22 -1.44
#